data_AF-A0A0G1FQD3-F1
#
_entry.id   AF-A0A0G1FQD3-F1
#
_cell.length_a   1.000
_cell.length_b   1.000
_cell.length_c   1.000
_cell.angle_alpha   90.00
_cell.angle_beta   90.00
_cell.angle_gamma   90.00
#
_symmetry.space_group_name_H-M   'P 1'
#
loop_
_entity.id
_entity.type
_entity.pdbx_description
1 polymer ?
#
loop_
_entity_poly.entity_id
_entity_poly.type
_entity_poly.pdbx_seq_one_letter_code
_entity_poly.pdbx_strand_id
1 'polypeptide(L)'
;MGYDLFIDEILHGVVALPFAVFIFYKTKNWKLPLITLFAIYAIDTDHILDFWRFRAFSIDVGLFFQLDYFDQTGKALVLFHAWEWLLIMAYFSIKKGWNYWLTAVSLGIFAHLLWDSHTVGSIMFYSFIYRASTGFSIPF
;
A
#
# COMPACT_ATOMS: atom_id res chain seq x y z
N MET A 1 -8.23 6.15 15.76
CA MET A 1 -8.12 5.08 16.79
C MET A 1 -6.84 4.35 16.48
N GLY A 2 -5.80 4.52 17.29
CA GLY A 2 -4.49 3.91 17.02
C GLY A 2 -4.55 2.42 17.27
N TYR A 3 -4.66 1.63 16.20
CA TYR A 3 -4.15 0.28 16.25
C TYR A 3 -2.63 0.37 16.45
N ASP A 4 -2.07 -0.53 17.26
CA ASP A 4 -0.62 -0.71 17.28
C ASP A 4 -0.18 -1.00 15.84
N LEU A 5 0.77 -0.22 15.31
CA LEU A 5 1.30 -0.38 13.96
C LEU A 5 1.63 -1.85 13.68
N PHE A 6 2.18 -2.55 14.66
CA PHE A 6 2.49 -3.96 14.53
C PHE A 6 1.25 -4.84 14.27
N ILE A 7 0.12 -4.54 14.93
CA ILE A 7 -1.13 -5.25 14.72
C ILE A 7 -1.69 -4.94 13.33
N ASP A 8 -1.61 -3.68 12.91
CA ASP A 8 -2.10 -3.24 11.60
C ASP A 8 -1.37 -3.97 10.45
N GLU A 9 -0.04 -4.05 10.53
CA GLU A 9 0.80 -4.81 9.59
C GLU A 9 0.49 -6.32 9.56
N ILE A 10 0.15 -6.91 10.71
CA ILE A 10 -0.31 -8.30 10.75
C ILE A 10 -1.64 -8.44 9.99
N LEU A 11 -2.57 -7.51 10.19
CA LEU A 11 -3.89 -7.54 9.57
C LEU A 11 -3.82 -7.34 8.06
N HIS A 12 -2.92 -6.49 7.57
CA HIS A 12 -2.57 -6.44 6.15
C HIS A 12 -2.24 -7.85 5.63
N GLY A 13 -1.28 -8.54 6.25
CA GLY A 13 -0.89 -9.91 5.88
C GLY A 13 -2.07 -10.89 5.84
N VAL A 14 -2.96 -10.82 6.84
CA VAL A 14 -4.17 -11.66 6.92
C VAL A 14 -5.12 -11.37 5.75
N VAL A 15 -5.35 -10.09 5.43
CA VAL A 15 -6.22 -9.66 4.31
C VAL A 15 -5.64 -10.08 2.95
N ALA A 16 -4.32 -10.22 2.82
CA ALA A 16 -3.70 -10.73 1.59
C ALA A 16 -3.86 -12.25 1.38
N LEU A 17 -4.14 -13.05 2.42
CA LEU A 17 -4.17 -14.52 2.31
C LEU A 17 -5.16 -15.03 1.26
N PRO A 18 -6.42 -14.54 1.18
CA PRO A 18 -7.36 -14.99 0.14
C PRO A 18 -6.84 -14.73 -1.28
N PHE A 19 -6.16 -13.61 -1.50
CA PHE A 19 -5.60 -13.26 -2.81
C PHE A 19 -4.36 -14.09 -3.16
N ALA A 20 -3.50 -14.37 -2.18
CA ALA A 20 -2.37 -15.27 -2.32
C ALA A 20 -2.83 -16.71 -2.64
N VAL A 21 -3.87 -17.20 -1.95
CA VAL A 21 -4.49 -18.51 -2.24
C VAL A 21 -5.11 -18.53 -3.63
N PHE A 22 -5.82 -17.46 -4.02
CA PHE A 22 -6.44 -17.34 -5.35
C PHE A 22 -5.40 -17.44 -6.47
N ILE A 23 -4.31 -16.67 -6.40
CA ILE A 23 -3.28 -16.68 -7.46
C ILE A 23 -2.53 -18.02 -7.49
N PHE A 24 -2.30 -18.65 -6.34
CA PHE A 24 -1.77 -20.02 -6.29
C PHE A 24 -2.70 -20.99 -7.00
N TYR A 25 -3.99 -20.96 -6.67
CA TYR A 25 -4.97 -21.91 -7.21
C TYR A 25 -5.05 -21.83 -8.74
N LYS A 26 -5.00 -20.61 -9.30
CA LYS A 26 -5.05 -20.36 -10.74
C LYS A 26 -3.80 -20.77 -11.51
N THR A 27 -2.63 -20.65 -10.90
CA THR A 27 -1.34 -20.77 -11.61
C THR A 27 -0.53 -22.01 -11.23
N LYS A 28 -0.84 -22.60 -10.06
CA LYS A 28 -0.07 -23.64 -9.38
C LYS A 28 1.41 -23.27 -9.16
N ASN A 29 1.73 -21.98 -9.18
CA ASN A 29 3.09 -21.46 -9.01
C ASN A 29 3.25 -20.82 -7.64
N TRP A 30 4.04 -21.44 -6.76
CA TRP A 30 4.26 -20.97 -5.38
C TRP A 30 5.00 -19.63 -5.28
N LYS A 31 5.69 -19.19 -6.35
CA LYS A 31 6.37 -17.88 -6.35
C LYS A 31 5.37 -16.72 -6.33
N LEU A 32 4.22 -16.88 -6.98
CA LEU A 32 3.23 -15.80 -7.12
C LEU A 32 2.54 -15.41 -5.80
N PRO A 33 2.11 -16.35 -4.95
CA PRO A 33 1.65 -16.05 -3.59
C PRO A 33 2.69 -15.30 -2.77
N LEU A 34 3.97 -15.70 -2.83
CA LEU A 34 5.03 -15.00 -2.10
C LEU A 34 5.21 -13.57 -2.59
N ILE A 35 5.03 -13.32 -3.88
CA ILE A 35 5.09 -11.97 -4.45
C ILE A 35 3.90 -11.14 -4.02
N THR A 36 2.71 -11.74 -3.96
CA THR A 36 1.51 -11.07 -3.39
C THR A 36 1.75 -10.68 -1.93
N LEU A 37 2.28 -11.60 -1.11
CA LEU A 37 2.61 -11.35 0.30
C LEU A 37 3.79 -10.39 0.48
N PHE A 38 4.73 -10.34 -0.45
CA PHE A 38 5.81 -9.36 -0.42
C PHE A 38 5.29 -7.96 -0.80
N ALA A 39 4.47 -7.87 -1.84
CA ALA A 39 3.96 -6.61 -2.36
C ALA A 39 3.09 -5.86 -1.36
N ILE A 40 2.35 -6.57 -0.49
CA ILE A 40 1.54 -5.94 0.56
C ILE A 40 2.37 -5.17 1.60
N TYR A 41 3.62 -5.58 1.87
CA TYR A 41 4.51 -4.86 2.80
C TYR A 41 5.48 -3.91 2.09
N ALA A 42 5.81 -4.22 0.83
CA ALA A 42 6.74 -3.40 0.06
C ALA A 42 6.17 -2.01 -0.27
N ILE A 43 4.85 -1.87 -0.30
CA ILE A 43 4.17 -0.60 -0.59
C ILE A 43 4.47 0.46 0.49
N ASP A 44 4.54 0.07 1.76
CA ASP A 44 4.85 0.93 2.91
C ASP A 44 6.26 1.53 2.89
N THR A 45 7.12 1.08 1.98
CA THR A 45 8.43 1.70 1.81
C THR A 45 8.35 3.14 1.29
N ASP A 46 7.20 3.56 0.72
CA ASP A 46 7.01 4.95 0.30
C ASP A 46 6.85 5.94 1.47
N HIS A 47 6.46 5.47 2.66
CA HIS A 47 6.40 6.27 3.89
C HIS A 47 7.77 6.87 4.26
N ILE A 48 8.86 6.27 3.78
CA ILE A 48 10.22 6.81 3.93
C ILE A 48 10.31 8.23 3.35
N LEU A 49 9.58 8.52 2.27
CA LEU A 49 9.56 9.86 1.65
C LEU A 49 8.84 10.88 2.54
N ASP A 50 7.74 10.49 3.17
CA ASP A 50 7.02 11.31 4.13
C ASP A 50 7.88 11.59 5.37
N PHE A 51 8.55 10.55 5.88
CA PHE A 51 9.48 10.68 6.99
C PHE A 51 10.66 11.61 6.66
N TRP A 52 11.31 11.44 5.49
CA TRP A 52 12.40 12.33 5.08
C TRP A 52 11.97 13.78 4.87
N ARG A 53 10.75 14.00 4.40
CA ARG A 53 10.17 15.34 4.29
C ARG A 53 9.98 15.99 5.66
N PHE A 54 9.58 15.21 6.67
CA PHE A 54 9.47 15.68 8.05
C PHE A 54 10.86 15.93 8.70
N ARG A 55 11.83 15.04 8.45
CA ARG A 55 13.12 14.98 9.15
C ARG A 55 14.32 15.56 8.41
N ALA A 56 14.10 16.20 7.26
CA ALA A 56 15.14 16.73 6.39
C ALA A 56 16.28 15.70 6.12
N PHE A 57 15.89 14.47 5.76
CA PHE A 57 16.79 13.34 5.46
C PHE A 57 17.60 12.76 6.64
N SER A 58 17.30 13.11 7.91
CA SER A 58 17.85 12.36 9.04
C SER A 58 17.19 10.98 9.17
N ILE A 59 17.98 9.95 9.53
CA ILE A 59 17.49 8.58 9.72
C ILE A 59 17.34 8.32 11.21
N ASP A 60 16.10 8.16 11.66
CA ASP A 60 15.76 7.70 13.01
C ASP A 60 14.67 6.63 12.87
N VAL A 61 15.07 5.37 12.98
CA VAL A 61 14.18 4.22 12.79
C VAL A 61 13.13 4.14 13.89
N GLY A 62 13.47 4.54 15.12
CA GLY A 62 12.53 4.53 16.24
C GLY A 62 11.40 5.53 16.03
N LEU A 63 11.73 6.71 15.50
CA LEU A 63 10.75 7.73 15.16
C LEU A 63 9.95 7.37 13.90
N PHE A 64 10.57 6.72 12.91
CA PHE A 64 9.87 6.27 11.70
C PHE A 64 8.66 5.40 12.05
N PHE A 65 8.82 4.46 12.98
CA PHE A 65 7.73 3.57 13.39
C PHE A 65 6.70 4.20 14.34
N GLN A 66 6.88 5.46 14.76
CA GLN A 66 5.87 6.18 15.55
C GLN A 66 4.76 6.78 14.69
N LEU A 67 5.01 6.99 13.39
CA LEU A 67 4.06 7.56 12.41
C LEU A 67 3.48 8.94 12.78
N ASP A 68 4.03 9.59 13.81
CA ASP A 68 3.60 10.90 14.33
C ASP A 68 3.84 12.05 13.34
N TYR A 69 4.69 11.83 12.34
CA TYR A 69 5.00 12.80 11.30
C TYR A 69 3.80 13.10 10.39
N PHE A 70 2.81 12.19 10.28
CA PHE A 70 1.56 12.48 9.57
C PHE A 70 0.74 13.54 10.30
N ASP A 71 0.59 13.39 11.62
CA ASP A 71 -0.12 14.36 12.47
C ASP A 71 0.60 15.71 12.52
N GLN A 72 1.94 15.69 12.56
CA GLN A 72 2.73 16.92 12.61
C GLN A 72 2.75 17.69 11.29
N THR A 73 2.74 17.00 10.15
CA THR A 73 2.78 17.66 8.83
C THR A 73 1.40 17.94 8.27
N GLY A 74 0.38 17.18 8.67
CA GLY A 74 -0.96 17.20 8.08
C GLY A 74 -0.98 16.76 6.61
N LYS A 75 0.08 16.06 6.15
CA LYS A 75 0.31 15.71 4.75
C LYS A 75 0.71 14.24 4.61
N ALA A 76 0.23 13.59 3.55
CA ALA A 76 0.62 12.22 3.20
C ALA A 76 0.91 12.08 1.70
N LEU A 77 2.20 11.99 1.35
CA LEU A 77 2.68 11.78 -0.02
C LEU A 77 2.44 10.35 -0.48
N VAL A 78 2.75 9.34 0.34
CA VAL A 78 2.50 7.89 0.14
C VAL A 78 2.23 7.52 -1.31
N LEU A 79 3.27 7.61 -2.15
CA LEU A 79 3.16 7.62 -3.61
C LEU A 79 2.62 6.31 -4.18
N PHE A 80 2.99 5.18 -3.59
CA PHE A 80 2.57 3.85 -4.03
C PHE A 80 1.18 3.49 -3.52
N HIS A 81 0.67 4.20 -2.51
CA HIS A 81 -0.69 4.04 -1.99
C HIS A 81 -1.73 4.72 -2.88
N ALA A 82 -1.88 4.23 -4.12
CA ALA A 82 -2.79 4.79 -5.11
C ALA A 82 -3.56 3.73 -5.90
N TRP A 83 -4.89 3.86 -5.94
CA TRP A 83 -5.78 3.01 -6.75
C TRP A 83 -5.43 3.07 -8.24
N GLU A 84 -4.93 4.21 -8.71
CA GLU A 84 -4.51 4.43 -10.09
C GLU A 84 -3.44 3.42 -10.53
N TRP A 85 -2.54 3.01 -9.63
CA TRP A 85 -1.52 2.00 -9.95
C TRP A 85 -2.12 0.64 -10.26
N LEU A 86 -3.21 0.26 -9.59
CA LEU A 86 -3.92 -1.00 -9.89
C LEU A 86 -4.49 -0.99 -11.31
N LEU A 87 -5.08 0.14 -11.73
CA LEU A 87 -5.63 0.28 -13.08
C LEU A 87 -4.52 0.19 -14.14
N ILE A 88 -3.40 0.87 -13.91
CA ILE A 88 -2.25 0.86 -14.80
C ILE A 88 -1.66 -0.55 -14.91
N MET A 89 -1.45 -1.22 -13.79
CA MET A 89 -0.91 -2.59 -13.77
C MET A 89 -1.86 -3.60 -14.40
N ALA A 90 -3.17 -3.48 -14.15
CA ALA A 90 -4.19 -4.33 -14.79
C ALA A 90 -4.16 -4.17 -16.31
N TYR A 91 -4.11 -2.93 -16.81
CA TYR A 91 -3.98 -2.65 -18.25
C TYR A 91 -2.76 -3.34 -18.86
N PHE A 92 -1.58 -3.19 -18.24
CA PHE A 92 -0.36 -3.82 -18.75
C PHE A 92 -0.36 -5.35 -18.59
N SER A 93 -1.01 -5.89 -17.56
CA SER A 93 -1.18 -7.33 -17.39
C SER A 93 -2.01 -7.93 -18.52
N ILE A 94 -3.18 -7.34 -18.82
CA ILE A 94 -4.08 -7.81 -19.88
C ILE A 94 -3.42 -7.68 -21.25
N LYS A 95 -2.77 -6.54 -21.54
CA LYS A 95 -2.09 -6.28 -22.82
C LYS A 95 -1.01 -7.31 -23.15
N LYS A 96 -0.41 -7.94 -22.14
CA LYS A 96 0.62 -8.98 -22.30
C LYS A 96 0.06 -10.41 -22.28
N GLY A 97 -1.24 -10.60 -22.49
CA GLY A 97 -1.86 -11.93 -22.46
C GLY A 97 -1.96 -12.49 -21.04
N TRP A 98 -2.32 -11.63 -20.08
CA TRP A 98 -2.41 -11.93 -18.64
C TRP A 98 -1.04 -12.21 -17.99
N ASN A 99 -0.33 -11.14 -17.63
CA ASN A 99 0.93 -11.25 -16.91
C ASN A 99 0.70 -11.55 -15.42
N TYR A 100 0.89 -12.82 -15.05
CA TYR A 100 0.69 -13.29 -13.67
C TYR A 100 1.59 -12.62 -12.62
N TRP A 101 2.77 -12.11 -12.98
CA TRP A 101 3.64 -11.40 -12.05
C TRP A 101 3.06 -10.03 -11.70
N LEU A 102 2.63 -9.27 -12.71
CA LEU A 102 1.93 -7.99 -12.51
C LEU A 102 0.64 -8.21 -11.72
N THR A 103 -0.14 -9.23 -12.08
CA THR A 103 -1.36 -9.57 -11.35
C THR A 103 -1.08 -9.91 -9.89
N ALA A 104 -0.02 -10.68 -9.59
CA ALA A 104 0.34 -11.02 -8.21
C ALA A 104 0.70 -9.78 -7.37
N VAL A 105 1.48 -8.86 -7.93
CA VAL A 105 1.81 -7.58 -7.28
C VAL A 105 0.56 -6.72 -7.10
N SER A 106 -0.29 -6.60 -8.13
CA SER A 106 -1.54 -5.83 -8.04
C SER A 106 -2.50 -6.36 -6.98
N LEU A 107 -2.57 -7.68 -6.81
CA LEU A 107 -3.38 -8.30 -5.76
C LEU A 107 -2.86 -7.98 -4.36
N GLY A 108 -1.54 -7.90 -4.17
CA GLY A 108 -0.94 -7.49 -2.90
C GLY A 108 -1.24 -6.03 -2.57
N ILE A 109 -1.02 -5.14 -3.53
CA ILE A 109 -1.37 -3.70 -3.40
C ILE A 109 -2.86 -3.52 -3.16
N PHE A 110 -3.71 -4.25 -3.87
CA PHE A 110 -5.16 -4.19 -3.68
C PHE A 110 -5.56 -4.61 -2.27
N ALA A 111 -5.01 -5.71 -1.75
CA ALA A 111 -5.26 -6.16 -0.39
C ALA A 111 -4.80 -5.13 0.65
N HIS A 112 -3.63 -4.52 0.43
CA HIS A 112 -3.12 -3.44 1.26
C HIS A 112 -4.10 -2.26 1.32
N LEU A 113 -4.41 -1.67 0.16
CA LEU A 113 -5.28 -0.50 0.05
C LEU A 113 -6.73 -0.76 0.53
N LEU A 114 -7.21 -1.99 0.42
CA LEU A 114 -8.50 -2.38 0.98
C LEU A 114 -8.51 -2.28 2.50
N TRP A 115 -7.48 -2.82 3.16
CA TRP A 115 -7.36 -2.75 4.62
C TRP A 115 -7.20 -1.31 5.08
N ASP A 116 -6.29 -0.58 4.45
CA ASP A 116 -6.06 0.84 4.64
C ASP A 116 -7.32 1.70 4.51
N SER A 117 -8.11 1.47 3.46
CA SER A 117 -9.36 2.20 3.27
C SER A 117 -10.40 1.87 4.32
N HIS A 118 -10.34 0.66 4.89
CA HIS A 118 -11.20 0.24 5.98
C HIS A 118 -10.81 0.89 7.31
N THR A 119 -9.51 0.95 7.62
CA THR A 119 -8.99 1.52 8.87
C THR A 119 -9.05 3.05 8.88
N VAL A 120 -8.68 3.67 7.76
CA VAL A 120 -8.69 5.13 7.58
C VAL A 120 -10.10 5.66 7.26
N GLY A 121 -10.97 4.84 6.68
CA GLY A 121 -12.36 5.21 6.37
C GLY A 121 -12.53 6.04 5.09
N SER A 122 -11.51 6.13 4.23
CA SER A 122 -11.58 6.90 2.99
C SER A 122 -10.91 6.18 1.81
N ILE A 123 -11.73 5.65 0.90
CA ILE A 123 -11.25 5.13 -0.39
C ILE A 123 -10.65 6.26 -1.24
N MET A 124 -11.26 7.46 -1.19
CA MET A 124 -10.83 8.62 -1.96
C MET A 124 -9.45 9.12 -1.56
N PHE A 125 -9.09 8.99 -0.28
CA PHE A 125 -7.76 9.35 0.20
C PHE A 125 -6.66 8.60 -0.55
N TYR A 126 -6.90 7.33 -0.90
CA TYR A 126 -5.96 6.54 -1.70
C TYR A 126 -6.09 6.75 -3.22
N SER A 127 -6.70 7.84 -3.68
CA SER A 127 -6.49 8.34 -5.03
C SER A 127 -5.35 9.35 -5.04
N PHE A 128 -4.33 9.09 -5.86
CA PHE A 128 -3.23 10.04 -6.05
C PHE A 128 -3.74 11.35 -6.64
N ILE A 129 -4.68 11.29 -7.59
CA ILE A 129 -5.26 12.49 -8.22
C ILE A 129 -6.01 13.33 -7.17
N TYR A 130 -6.82 12.66 -6.33
CA TYR A 130 -7.51 13.33 -5.22
C TYR A 130 -6.53 14.00 -4.27
N ARG A 131 -5.52 13.27 -3.77
CA ARG A 131 -4.50 13.85 -2.89
C ARG A 131 -3.75 14.99 -3.56
N ALA A 132 -3.34 14.87 -4.81
CA ALA A 132 -2.69 15.96 -5.53
C ALA A 132 -3.59 17.21 -5.60
N SER A 133 -4.90 17.04 -5.88
CA SER A 133 -5.86 18.15 -5.93
C SER A 133 -6.09 18.85 -4.59
N THR A 134 -5.92 18.14 -3.47
CA THR A 134 -6.04 18.67 -2.11
C THR A 134 -4.68 19.07 -1.51
N GLY A 135 -3.62 19.09 -2.32
CA GLY A 135 -2.26 19.40 -1.88
C GLY A 135 -1.73 18.39 -0.86
N PHE A 136 -2.11 17.12 -0.99
CA PHE A 136 -1.78 15.97 -0.15
C PHE A 136 -2.27 16.09 1.30
N SER A 137 -3.31 16.88 1.54
CA SER A 137 -3.86 17.08 2.88
C SER A 137 -4.53 15.80 3.39
N ILE A 138 -4.23 15.45 4.63
CA ILE A 138 -4.89 14.35 5.33
C ILE A 138 -6.31 14.81 5.74
N PRO A 139 -7.37 14.01 5.55
CA PRO A 139 -8.75 14.44 5.71
C PRO A 139 -9.30 14.37 7.16
N PHE A 140 -8.46 14.39 8.20
CA PHE A 140 -8.87 14.29 9.62
C PHE A 140 -8.49 15.55 10.41
#